data_AF-A0A097QQR0-F1
#
_entry.id   AF-A0A097QQR0-F1
#
_cell.length_a   1.000
_cell.length_b   1.000
_cell.length_c   1.000
_cell.angle_alpha   90.00
_cell.angle_beta   90.00
_cell.angle_gamma   90.00
#
_symmetry.space_group_name_H-M   'P 1'
#
loop_
_entity.id
_entity.type
_entity.pdbx_description
1 polymer ?
#
loop_
_entity_poly.entity_id
_entity_poly.type
_entity_poly.pdbx_seq_one_letter_code
_entity_poly.pdbx_strand_id
1 'polypeptide(L)'
;MIQIDLATLVKRLNPFAKQALEMAASECMSQQASEITVAHVLLQMLAIPRNDVRVIAERTGISAEDLRQALTVESYPGGRSAEGYPSFSPMLIEWLKESWLLASAQMQHSELRSGVLLLTLLHSPLRYIPPAAARLLTAINRDQLQQDFAAWTKESAESVDLAGGQTPRATETGDTLLARYAKNMTADARNGRLDPVLCRNYEIDLMIDILCRRRKNNPVVVGEAGVGKSALIEGLALRIVAGQVPDKLKNTDIMTLDLGALQAGASVKGEFEKRFKGLMAEVIFSPVPVILFIDEAHTLIGAGNQQGGLDISNLLKPALARGELKTIAATTWSEYKKYFEKDAALSRRFQLVKVSEPNAAEATIILRGLSAVYEQSHGSAD
;
A
#
# COMPACT_ATOMS: atom_id res chain seq x y z
N MET A 1 -36.83 14.36 8.75
CA MET A 1 -35.66 14.33 7.86
C MET A 1 -34.69 13.30 8.40
N ILE A 2 -34.30 12.30 7.60
CA ILE A 2 -33.31 11.29 8.01
C ILE A 2 -31.97 12.01 8.19
N GLN A 3 -31.47 12.12 9.41
CA GLN A 3 -30.13 12.66 9.65
C GLN A 3 -29.12 11.57 9.35
N ILE A 4 -28.48 11.65 8.19
CA ILE A 4 -27.30 10.81 7.90
C ILE A 4 -26.20 11.25 8.87
N ASP A 5 -25.76 10.31 9.71
CA ASP A 5 -24.67 10.52 10.66
C ASP A 5 -23.35 10.79 9.93
N LEU A 6 -22.64 11.82 10.38
CA LEU A 6 -21.39 12.26 9.77
C LEU A 6 -20.31 11.18 9.85
N ALA A 7 -20.27 10.41 10.95
CA ALA A 7 -19.32 9.31 11.07
C ALA A 7 -19.59 8.20 10.02
N THR A 8 -20.85 8.06 9.59
CA THR A 8 -21.21 7.13 8.52
C THR A 8 -20.79 7.66 7.15
N LEU A 9 -20.95 8.97 6.89
CA LEU A 9 -20.48 9.60 5.65
C LEU A 9 -18.95 9.50 5.51
N VAL A 10 -18.21 9.78 6.58
CA VAL A 10 -16.74 9.71 6.57
C VAL A 10 -16.26 8.27 6.33
N LYS A 11 -16.96 7.26 6.83
CA LYS A 11 -16.66 5.84 6.55
C LYS A 11 -16.89 5.43 5.10
N ARG A 12 -17.77 6.14 4.39
CA ARG A 12 -18.08 5.88 2.97
C ARG A 12 -17.13 6.60 2.02
N LEU A 13 -16.29 7.52 2.50
CA LEU A 13 -15.28 8.16 1.67
C LEU A 13 -14.26 7.15 1.17
N ASN A 14 -13.92 7.26 -0.11
CA ASN A 14 -12.79 6.55 -0.69
C ASN A 14 -11.48 6.96 0.04
N PRO A 15 -10.47 6.07 0.15
CA PRO A 15 -9.23 6.35 0.87
C PRO A 15 -8.55 7.67 0.49
N PHE A 16 -8.56 8.06 -0.79
CA PHE A 16 -7.97 9.32 -1.25
C PHE A 16 -8.75 10.54 -0.74
N ALA A 17 -10.08 10.51 -0.82
CA ALA A 17 -10.94 11.57 -0.30
C ALA A 17 -10.87 11.66 1.24
N LYS A 18 -10.75 10.52 1.92
CA LYS A 18 -10.56 10.45 3.37
C LYS A 18 -9.20 11.04 3.78
N GLN A 19 -8.13 10.68 3.08
CA GLN A 19 -6.80 11.24 3.33
C GLN A 19 -6.79 12.76 3.13
N ALA A 20 -7.41 13.27 2.06
CA ALA A 20 -7.53 14.71 1.83
C ALA A 20 -8.26 15.43 2.97
N LEU A 21 -9.33 14.83 3.51
CA LEU A 21 -10.06 15.36 4.66
C LEU A 21 -9.20 15.38 5.93
N GLU A 22 -8.45 14.31 6.20
CA GLU A 22 -7.53 14.23 7.35
C GLU A 22 -6.38 15.24 7.25
N MET A 23 -5.79 15.39 6.06
CA MET A 23 -4.78 16.41 5.79
C MET A 23 -5.34 17.82 5.95
N ALA A 24 -6.59 18.06 5.52
CA ALA A 24 -7.24 19.36 5.66
C ALA A 24 -7.48 19.70 7.13
N ALA A 25 -7.87 18.71 7.95
CA ALA A 25 -8.01 18.88 9.39
C ALA A 25 -6.67 19.21 10.06
N SER A 26 -5.59 18.50 9.68
CA SER A 26 -4.24 18.76 10.19
C SER A 26 -3.73 20.15 9.83
N GLU A 27 -3.99 20.62 8.60
CA GLU A 27 -3.60 21.95 8.15
C GLU A 27 -4.41 23.06 8.83
N CYS A 28 -5.71 22.86 9.02
CA CYS A 28 -6.54 23.82 9.77
C CYS A 28 -6.06 23.93 11.23
N MET A 29 -5.60 22.82 11.82
CA MET A 29 -5.06 22.80 13.18
C MET A 29 -3.71 23.53 13.28
N SER A 30 -2.81 23.37 12.31
CA SER A 30 -1.53 24.08 12.28
C SER A 30 -1.71 25.59 12.13
N GLN A 31 -2.73 26.01 11.39
CA GLN A 31 -3.04 27.41 11.12
C GLN A 31 -4.02 28.05 12.13
N GLN A 32 -4.45 27.30 13.16
CA GLN A 32 -5.44 27.73 14.14
C GLN A 32 -6.77 28.23 13.53
N ALA A 33 -7.16 27.64 12.39
CA ALA A 33 -8.46 27.89 11.80
C ALA A 33 -9.56 27.28 12.69
N SER A 34 -10.68 27.98 12.85
CA SER A 34 -11.83 27.51 13.63
C SER A 34 -12.65 26.43 12.92
N GLU A 35 -12.66 26.45 11.59
CA GLU A 35 -13.48 25.57 10.77
C GLU A 35 -12.72 24.99 9.57
N ILE A 36 -13.00 23.72 9.28
CA ILE A 36 -12.59 23.03 8.04
C ILE A 36 -13.69 23.27 6.99
N THR A 37 -13.32 23.86 5.86
CA THR A 37 -14.24 24.21 4.77
C THR A 37 -14.02 23.33 3.54
N VAL A 38 -14.93 23.39 2.56
CA VAL A 38 -14.80 22.64 1.29
C VAL A 38 -13.53 23.03 0.53
N ALA A 39 -13.14 24.31 0.55
CA ALA A 39 -11.93 24.78 -0.10
C ALA A 39 -10.66 24.16 0.51
N HIS A 40 -10.61 23.98 1.84
CA HIS A 40 -9.49 23.28 2.50
C HIS A 40 -9.37 21.84 2.03
N VAL A 41 -10.49 21.12 1.94
CA VAL A 41 -10.50 19.73 1.46
C VAL A 41 -10.08 19.65 -0.01
N LEU A 42 -10.61 20.54 -0.85
CA LEU A 42 -10.27 20.59 -2.27
C LEU A 42 -8.79 20.93 -2.49
N LEU A 43 -8.20 21.83 -1.71
CA LEU A 43 -6.77 22.12 -1.73
C LEU A 43 -5.92 20.87 -1.47
N GLN A 44 -6.29 20.06 -0.48
CA GLN A 44 -5.59 18.82 -0.18
C GLN A 44 -5.81 17.75 -1.24
N MET A 45 -6.99 17.69 -1.86
CA MET A 45 -7.21 16.84 -3.03
C MET A 45 -6.27 17.25 -4.17
N LEU A 46 -6.06 18.54 -4.42
CA LEU A 46 -5.10 18.98 -5.45
C LEU A 46 -3.64 18.64 -5.07
N ALA A 47 -3.31 18.48 -3.79
CA ALA A 47 -1.96 18.10 -3.37
C ALA A 47 -1.66 16.60 -3.61
N ILE A 48 -2.68 15.73 -3.60
CA ILE A 48 -2.52 14.30 -3.79
C ILE A 48 -2.44 13.97 -5.30
N PRO A 49 -1.35 13.35 -5.79
CA PRO A 49 -1.22 13.03 -7.20
C PRO A 49 -2.19 11.92 -7.63
N ARG A 50 -2.63 11.96 -8.89
CA ARG A 50 -3.43 10.92 -9.56
C ARG A 50 -4.77 10.57 -8.90
N ASN A 51 -5.41 11.52 -8.20
CA ASN A 51 -6.80 11.37 -7.78
C ASN A 51 -7.77 11.90 -8.86
N ASP A 52 -9.07 11.67 -8.69
CA ASP A 52 -10.06 12.03 -9.71
C ASP A 52 -10.04 13.53 -10.01
N VAL A 53 -9.94 14.37 -8.97
CA VAL A 53 -9.88 15.83 -9.11
C VAL A 53 -8.69 16.25 -9.98
N ARG A 54 -7.52 15.61 -9.80
CA ARG A 54 -6.33 15.90 -10.59
C ARG A 54 -6.46 15.47 -12.03
N VAL A 55 -6.94 14.25 -12.27
CA VAL A 55 -7.13 13.74 -13.63
C VAL A 55 -8.15 14.59 -14.39
N ILE A 56 -9.25 15.01 -13.73
CA ILE A 56 -10.27 15.88 -14.33
C ILE A 56 -9.69 17.27 -14.63
N ALA A 57 -8.90 17.85 -13.72
CA ALA A 57 -8.26 19.14 -13.92
C ALA A 57 -7.24 19.12 -15.07
N GLU A 58 -6.39 18.09 -15.13
CA GLU A 58 -5.39 17.92 -16.20
C GLU A 58 -6.05 17.75 -17.57
N ARG A 59 -7.10 16.93 -17.65
CA ARG A 59 -7.84 16.69 -18.90
C ARG A 59 -8.55 17.94 -19.42
N THR A 60 -8.96 18.83 -18.53
CA THR A 60 -9.63 20.10 -18.89
C THR A 60 -8.66 21.26 -19.05
N GLY A 61 -7.35 21.02 -18.91
CA GLY A 61 -6.30 22.03 -19.05
C GLY A 61 -6.25 23.05 -17.90
N ILE A 62 -6.88 22.75 -16.76
CA ILE A 62 -6.84 23.62 -15.58
C ILE A 62 -5.49 23.45 -14.89
N SER A 63 -4.70 24.52 -14.84
CA SER A 63 -3.43 24.54 -14.11
C SER A 63 -3.66 24.24 -12.63
N ALA A 64 -2.92 23.23 -12.18
CA ALA A 64 -2.90 22.77 -10.82
C ALA A 64 -2.56 23.84 -9.79
N GLU A 65 -1.65 24.73 -10.18
CA GLU A 65 -1.13 25.81 -9.36
C GLU A 65 -2.10 26.99 -9.33
N ASP A 66 -2.72 27.33 -10.46
CA ASP A 66 -3.67 28.42 -10.57
C ASP A 66 -4.91 28.15 -9.72
N LEU A 67 -5.42 26.91 -9.76
CA LEU A 67 -6.55 26.51 -8.93
C LEU A 67 -6.19 26.51 -7.44
N ARG A 68 -4.96 26.12 -7.08
CA ARG A 68 -4.46 26.19 -5.70
C ARG A 68 -4.40 27.64 -5.22
N GLN A 69 -3.87 28.56 -6.02
CA GLN A 69 -3.81 29.98 -5.70
C GLN A 69 -5.22 30.57 -5.55
N ALA A 70 -6.13 30.28 -6.48
CA ALA A 70 -7.51 30.76 -6.43
C ALA A 70 -8.28 30.28 -5.19
N LEU A 71 -7.98 29.06 -4.70
CA LEU A 71 -8.56 28.54 -3.46
C LEU A 71 -7.90 29.11 -2.20
N THR A 72 -6.64 29.56 -2.26
CA THR A 72 -5.90 30.05 -1.08
C THR A 72 -6.25 31.51 -0.75
N VAL A 73 -6.45 32.34 -1.78
CA VAL A 73 -6.55 33.82 -1.65
C VAL A 73 -7.80 34.28 -0.88
N GLU A 74 -8.86 33.47 -0.82
CA GLU A 74 -10.17 33.89 -0.24
C GLU A 74 -10.72 32.92 0.82
N SER A 75 -10.01 31.84 1.17
CA SER A 75 -10.51 30.80 2.10
C SER A 75 -10.35 31.11 3.60
N TYR A 76 -9.82 32.28 3.96
CA TYR A 76 -9.59 32.68 5.36
C TYR A 76 -10.54 33.77 5.92
N PRO A 77 -11.88 33.70 5.78
CA PRO A 77 -12.78 34.44 6.64
C PRO A 77 -13.23 33.53 7.78
N GLY A 78 -12.34 33.20 8.70
CA GLY A 78 -12.67 32.38 9.87
C GLY A 78 -11.87 32.84 11.08
N GLY A 79 -12.55 33.32 12.11
CA GLY A 79 -11.91 33.80 13.34
C GLY A 79 -10.95 32.76 13.91
N ARG A 80 -9.80 33.21 14.41
CA ARG A 80 -8.82 32.32 15.08
C ARG A 80 -9.47 31.73 16.32
N SER A 81 -9.56 30.40 16.38
CA SER A 81 -9.94 29.72 17.62
C SER A 81 -8.72 29.65 18.53
N ALA A 82 -8.82 30.23 19.72
CA ALA A 82 -7.71 30.23 20.68
C ALA A 82 -7.47 28.85 21.31
N GLU A 83 -8.52 28.00 21.42
CA GLU A 83 -8.43 26.67 22.03
C GLU A 83 -9.48 25.72 21.41
N GLY A 84 -9.04 24.63 20.76
CA GLY A 84 -9.92 23.56 20.28
C GLY A 84 -9.51 22.94 18.94
N TYR A 85 -10.02 21.74 18.66
CA TYR A 85 -9.94 21.12 17.32
C TYR A 85 -10.85 21.86 16.34
N PRO A 86 -10.43 22.04 15.08
CA PRO A 86 -11.26 22.71 14.08
C PRO A 86 -12.52 21.88 13.81
N SER A 87 -13.68 22.55 13.80
CA SER A 87 -14.96 21.90 13.52
C SER A 87 -15.23 21.83 12.01
N PHE A 88 -16.08 20.92 11.55
CA PHE A 88 -16.49 20.92 10.14
C PHE A 88 -17.52 22.02 9.89
N SER A 89 -17.31 22.84 8.86
CA SER A 89 -18.28 23.88 8.52
C SER A 89 -19.62 23.27 8.09
N PRO A 90 -20.76 23.95 8.34
CA PRO A 90 -22.07 23.44 7.93
C PRO A 90 -22.13 23.13 6.41
N MET A 91 -21.49 23.96 5.60
CA MET A 91 -21.42 23.78 4.14
C MET A 91 -20.62 22.53 3.75
N LEU A 92 -19.56 22.19 4.49
CA LEU A 92 -18.80 20.96 4.25
C LEU A 92 -19.66 19.71 4.53
N ILE A 93 -20.45 19.73 5.61
CA ILE A 93 -21.35 18.63 5.96
C ILE A 93 -22.45 18.47 4.89
N GLU A 94 -23.02 19.58 4.42
CA GLU A 94 -24.01 19.57 3.33
C GLU A 94 -23.42 19.04 2.03
N TRP A 95 -22.22 19.49 1.66
CA TRP A 95 -21.51 18.99 0.49
C TRP A 95 -21.29 17.48 0.54
N LEU A 96 -20.85 16.93 1.68
CA LEU A 96 -20.67 15.48 1.85
C LEU A 96 -22.00 14.71 1.73
N LYS A 97 -23.09 15.24 2.29
CA LYS A 97 -24.43 14.63 2.20
C LYS A 97 -24.95 14.62 0.77
N GLU A 98 -24.89 15.75 0.08
CA GLU A 98 -25.32 15.87 -1.32
C GLU A 98 -24.48 14.97 -2.23
N SER A 99 -23.18 14.86 -1.94
CA SER A 99 -22.28 13.99 -2.71
C SER A 99 -22.55 12.51 -2.51
N TRP A 100 -22.85 12.10 -1.28
CA TRP A 100 -23.29 10.72 -1.03
C TRP A 100 -24.62 10.41 -1.70
N LEU A 101 -25.56 11.36 -1.71
CA LEU A 101 -26.84 11.19 -2.40
C LEU A 101 -26.64 11.02 -3.91
N LEU A 102 -25.78 11.83 -4.53
CA LEU A 102 -25.47 11.71 -5.96
C LEU A 102 -24.75 10.38 -6.27
N ALA A 103 -23.75 10.01 -5.47
CA ALA A 103 -23.02 8.75 -5.61
C ALA A 103 -23.93 7.53 -5.55
N SER A 104 -24.81 7.48 -4.54
CA SER A 104 -25.67 6.32 -4.28
C SER A 104 -26.91 6.26 -5.18
N ALA A 105 -27.56 7.39 -5.46
CA ALA A 105 -28.82 7.42 -6.20
C ALA A 105 -28.64 7.42 -7.72
N GLN A 106 -27.60 8.10 -8.23
CA GLN A 106 -27.42 8.29 -9.68
C GLN A 106 -26.27 7.45 -10.25
N MET A 107 -25.19 7.27 -9.49
CA MET A 107 -23.97 6.62 -9.98
C MET A 107 -23.79 5.17 -9.50
N GLN A 108 -24.62 4.70 -8.56
CA GLN A 108 -24.53 3.37 -7.94
C GLN A 108 -23.16 3.05 -7.32
N HIS A 109 -22.39 4.07 -6.93
CA HIS A 109 -21.09 3.87 -6.30
C HIS A 109 -21.25 3.41 -4.84
N SER A 110 -20.46 2.40 -4.43
CA SER A 110 -20.43 1.91 -3.04
C SER A 110 -19.61 2.80 -2.09
N GLU A 111 -18.73 3.62 -2.67
CA GLU A 111 -17.84 4.56 -2.00
C GLU A 111 -17.96 5.96 -2.61
N LEU A 112 -17.66 6.97 -1.80
CA LEU A 112 -17.68 8.38 -2.19
C LEU A 112 -16.28 8.81 -2.64
N ARG A 113 -16.08 8.80 -3.95
CA ARG A 113 -14.83 9.22 -4.62
C ARG A 113 -14.70 10.74 -4.74
N SER A 114 -13.47 11.24 -4.86
CA SER A 114 -13.17 12.67 -4.97
C SER A 114 -13.72 13.30 -6.26
N GLY A 115 -13.88 12.52 -7.33
CA GLY A 115 -14.50 13.01 -8.56
C GLY A 115 -15.99 13.28 -8.39
N VAL A 116 -16.67 12.48 -7.56
CA VAL A 116 -18.09 12.70 -7.25
C VAL A 116 -18.26 13.93 -6.36
N LEU A 117 -17.35 14.12 -5.40
CA LEU A 117 -17.25 15.34 -4.59
C LEU A 117 -17.04 16.59 -5.46
N LEU A 118 -16.20 16.50 -6.50
CA LEU A 118 -16.04 17.59 -7.46
C LEU A 118 -17.31 17.81 -8.29
N LEU A 119 -17.93 16.73 -8.78
CA LEU A 119 -19.14 16.82 -9.60
C LEU A 119 -20.29 17.51 -8.85
N THR A 120 -20.47 17.21 -7.56
CA THR A 120 -21.51 17.86 -6.74
C THR A 120 -21.20 19.33 -6.51
N LEU A 121 -19.93 19.67 -6.29
CA LEU A 121 -19.47 21.04 -6.20
C LEU A 121 -19.79 21.81 -7.50
N LEU A 122 -19.61 21.19 -8.67
CA LEU A 122 -19.91 21.81 -9.98
C LEU A 122 -21.39 22.15 -10.19
N HIS A 123 -22.31 21.55 -9.42
CA HIS A 123 -23.72 21.92 -9.47
C HIS A 123 -23.99 23.29 -8.83
N SER A 124 -23.18 23.69 -7.84
CA SER A 124 -23.30 24.98 -7.16
C SER A 124 -21.93 25.51 -6.69
N PRO A 125 -21.01 25.88 -7.60
CA PRO A 125 -19.63 26.20 -7.24
C PRO A 125 -19.52 27.36 -6.24
N LEU A 126 -20.28 28.43 -6.47
CA LEU A 126 -20.27 29.63 -5.63
C LEU A 126 -20.80 29.40 -4.20
N ARG A 127 -21.44 28.26 -3.93
CA ARG A 127 -21.88 27.88 -2.58
C ARG A 127 -20.73 27.34 -1.73
N TYR A 128 -19.73 26.71 -2.36
CA TYR A 128 -18.71 25.92 -1.66
C TYR A 128 -17.30 26.49 -1.77
N ILE A 129 -17.00 27.21 -2.86
CA ILE A 129 -15.66 27.71 -3.14
C ILE A 129 -15.68 29.19 -3.55
N PRO A 130 -14.54 29.89 -3.43
CA PRO A 130 -14.48 31.30 -3.77
C PRO A 130 -14.70 31.57 -5.27
N PRO A 131 -15.20 32.76 -5.65
CA PRO A 131 -15.50 33.10 -7.05
C PRO A 131 -14.33 32.93 -8.01
N ALA A 132 -13.09 33.19 -7.57
CA ALA A 132 -11.90 32.99 -8.38
C ALA A 132 -11.72 31.52 -8.80
N ALA A 133 -11.86 30.59 -7.84
CA ALA A 133 -11.76 29.16 -8.11
C ALA A 133 -12.96 28.66 -8.92
N ALA A 134 -14.17 29.18 -8.64
CA ALA A 134 -15.38 28.84 -9.38
C ALA A 134 -15.26 29.17 -10.88
N ARG A 135 -14.62 30.29 -11.23
CA ARG A 135 -14.35 30.67 -12.63
C ARG A 135 -13.46 29.66 -13.33
N LEU A 136 -12.40 29.16 -12.69
CA LEU A 136 -11.51 28.17 -13.29
C LEU A 136 -12.24 26.84 -13.55
N LEU A 137 -13.11 26.42 -12.62
CA LEU A 137 -13.88 25.18 -12.76
C LEU A 137 -14.96 25.24 -13.85
N THR A 138 -15.28 26.41 -14.41
CA THR A 138 -16.23 26.51 -15.55
C THR A 138 -15.74 25.81 -16.82
N ALA A 139 -14.44 25.55 -16.93
CA ALA A 139 -13.87 24.76 -18.03
C ALA A 139 -14.32 23.28 -17.98
N ILE A 140 -14.80 22.80 -16.84
CA ILE A 140 -15.30 21.44 -16.69
C ILE A 140 -16.78 21.39 -17.11
N ASN A 141 -17.08 20.68 -18.19
CA ASN A 141 -18.46 20.38 -18.57
C ASN A 141 -19.05 19.35 -17.61
N ARG A 142 -19.88 19.81 -16.67
CA ARG A 142 -20.49 18.96 -15.63
C ARG A 142 -21.37 17.84 -16.20
N ASP A 143 -22.12 18.12 -17.29
CA ASP A 143 -23.07 17.16 -17.85
C ASP A 143 -22.30 16.03 -18.54
N GLN A 144 -21.21 16.37 -19.23
CA GLN A 144 -20.31 15.39 -19.84
C GLN A 144 -19.52 14.60 -18.80
N LEU A 145 -19.04 15.27 -17.74
CA LEU A 145 -18.38 14.59 -16.62
C LEU A 145 -19.32 13.59 -15.93
N GLN A 146 -20.60 13.92 -15.79
CA GLN A 146 -21.59 13.02 -15.20
C GLN A 146 -21.90 11.82 -16.10
N GLN A 147 -22.06 12.04 -17.42
CA GLN A 147 -22.35 10.97 -18.38
C GLN A 147 -21.17 10.01 -18.56
N ASP A 148 -19.96 10.55 -18.72
CA ASP A 148 -18.75 9.80 -19.04
C ASP A 148 -17.80 9.66 -17.85
N PHE A 149 -18.32 9.68 -16.62
CA PHE A 149 -17.52 9.75 -15.39
C PHE A 149 -16.39 8.70 -15.34
N ALA A 150 -16.67 7.46 -15.71
CA ALA A 150 -15.68 6.38 -15.74
C ALA A 150 -14.57 6.64 -16.77
N ALA A 151 -14.90 7.22 -17.93
CA ALA A 151 -13.91 7.55 -18.96
C ALA A 151 -13.07 8.78 -18.58
N TRP A 152 -13.66 9.74 -17.87
CA TRP A 152 -12.97 10.94 -17.36
C TRP A 152 -12.01 10.63 -16.22
N THR A 153 -12.35 9.62 -15.41
CA THR A 153 -11.56 9.23 -14.23
C THR A 153 -10.73 7.96 -14.44
N LYS A 154 -10.62 7.43 -15.67
CA LYS A 154 -9.92 6.16 -15.96
C LYS A 154 -8.46 6.13 -15.51
N GLU A 155 -7.77 7.26 -15.56
CA GLU A 155 -6.36 7.37 -15.17
C GLU A 155 -6.19 7.64 -13.67
N SER A 156 -7.30 7.79 -12.94
CA SER A 156 -7.29 8.04 -11.50
C SER A 156 -7.03 6.76 -10.73
N ALA A 157 -6.21 6.87 -9.68
CA ALA A 157 -6.01 5.81 -8.71
C ALA A 157 -7.29 5.45 -7.93
N GLU A 158 -8.33 6.29 -7.98
CA GLU A 158 -9.64 6.01 -7.38
C GLU A 158 -10.56 5.18 -8.27
N SER A 159 -10.21 4.97 -9.56
CA SER A 159 -11.02 4.21 -10.52
C SER A 159 -10.93 2.69 -10.37
N VAL A 160 -10.12 2.23 -9.42
CA VAL A 160 -10.02 0.81 -9.08
C VAL A 160 -11.24 0.46 -8.22
N ASP A 161 -12.32 0.02 -8.86
CA ASP A 161 -13.52 -0.44 -8.19
C ASP A 161 -13.21 -1.63 -7.28
N LEU A 162 -13.26 -1.39 -5.97
CA LEU A 162 -13.11 -2.41 -4.91
C LEU A 162 -14.40 -3.21 -4.64
N ALA A 163 -15.43 -3.07 -5.47
CA ALA A 163 -16.75 -3.67 -5.25
C ALA A 163 -17.33 -4.30 -6.54
N GLY A 164 -16.91 -5.52 -6.86
CA GLY A 164 -17.54 -6.32 -7.91
C GLY A 164 -16.68 -7.51 -8.31
N GLY A 165 -17.06 -8.70 -7.88
CA GLY A 165 -16.36 -9.98 -8.11
C GLY A 165 -16.25 -10.45 -9.56
N GLN A 166 -15.57 -9.70 -10.42
CA GLN A 166 -15.02 -10.20 -11.67
C GLN A 166 -13.60 -9.68 -11.82
N THR A 167 -12.64 -10.59 -11.71
CA THR A 167 -11.23 -10.40 -12.06
C THR A 167 -11.11 -9.81 -13.47
N PRO A 168 -10.56 -8.59 -13.64
CA PRO A 168 -9.97 -8.21 -14.91
C PRO A 168 -8.50 -8.60 -14.86
N ARG A 169 -8.12 -9.39 -15.87
CA ARG A 169 -6.74 -9.76 -16.19
C ARG A 169 -5.77 -8.61 -15.94
N ALA A 170 -4.71 -8.95 -15.22
CA ALA A 170 -3.47 -8.19 -15.20
C ALA A 170 -2.99 -7.91 -16.62
N THR A 171 -2.93 -6.63 -16.98
CA THR A 171 -2.10 -5.98 -18.02
C THR A 171 -2.44 -4.48 -17.93
N GLU A 172 -1.58 -3.50 -17.69
CA GLU A 172 -0.11 -3.38 -17.73
C GLU A 172 0.29 -2.15 -16.88
N THR A 173 1.31 -2.34 -16.03
CA THR A 173 2.35 -1.37 -15.63
C THR A 173 2.01 0.13 -15.56
N GLY A 174 1.37 0.55 -14.47
CA GLY A 174 1.82 1.75 -13.76
C GLY A 174 2.97 1.33 -12.87
N ASP A 175 4.19 1.76 -13.18
CA ASP A 175 5.47 1.28 -12.62
C ASP A 175 5.60 1.60 -11.12
N THR A 176 4.93 0.82 -10.26
CA THR A 176 5.05 0.92 -8.80
C THR A 176 6.43 0.43 -8.38
N LEU A 177 7.00 1.03 -7.35
CA LEU A 177 8.31 0.59 -6.85
C LEU A 177 8.26 -0.87 -6.40
N LEU A 178 7.13 -1.29 -5.84
CA LEU A 178 6.90 -2.67 -5.44
C LEU A 178 6.86 -3.63 -6.64
N ALA A 179 6.23 -3.26 -7.76
CA ALA A 179 6.24 -4.11 -8.96
C ALA A 179 7.61 -4.16 -9.64
N ARG A 180 8.39 -3.07 -9.54
CA ARG A 180 9.72 -2.97 -10.16
C ARG A 180 10.81 -3.68 -9.34
N TYR A 181 10.69 -3.66 -8.01
CA TYR A 181 11.75 -4.10 -7.08
C TYR A 181 11.33 -5.25 -6.15
N ALA A 182 10.12 -5.79 -6.31
CA ALA A 182 9.70 -6.99 -5.62
C ALA A 182 8.93 -7.94 -6.53
N LYS A 183 9.01 -9.23 -6.21
CA LYS A 183 8.35 -10.30 -6.94
C LYS A 183 7.22 -10.89 -6.10
N ASN A 184 6.01 -10.96 -6.66
CA ASN A 184 4.83 -11.46 -5.95
C ASN A 184 4.77 -13.00 -5.98
N MET A 185 5.18 -13.65 -4.88
CA MET A 185 5.19 -15.11 -4.73
C MET A 185 3.79 -15.69 -4.67
N THR A 186 2.84 -14.98 -4.07
CA THR A 186 1.44 -15.39 -4.03
C THR A 186 0.78 -15.35 -5.41
N ALA A 187 1.17 -14.41 -6.28
CA ALA A 187 0.72 -14.39 -7.66
C ALA A 187 1.32 -15.57 -8.46
N ASP A 188 2.62 -15.85 -8.28
CA ASP A 188 3.24 -17.03 -8.90
C ASP A 188 2.58 -18.34 -8.43
N ALA A 189 2.22 -18.44 -7.14
CA ALA A 189 1.47 -19.57 -6.59
C ALA A 189 0.08 -19.72 -7.24
N ARG A 190 -0.68 -18.62 -7.35
CA ARG A 190 -2.00 -18.62 -8.04
C ARG A 190 -1.91 -19.06 -9.49
N ASN A 191 -0.81 -18.70 -10.15
CA ASN A 191 -0.55 -19.03 -11.55
C ASN A 191 0.09 -20.41 -11.75
N GLY A 192 0.29 -21.19 -10.68
CA GLY A 192 0.89 -22.53 -10.75
C GLY A 192 2.36 -22.53 -11.18
N ARG A 193 3.09 -21.43 -10.93
CA ARG A 193 4.51 -21.28 -11.29
C ARG A 193 5.49 -21.68 -10.20
N LEU A 194 4.98 -22.04 -9.01
CA LEU A 194 5.81 -22.49 -7.90
C LEU A 194 5.81 -24.01 -7.82
N ASP A 195 6.98 -24.56 -7.49
CA ASP A 195 7.16 -25.98 -7.30
C ASP A 195 6.49 -26.46 -6.00
N PRO A 196 6.07 -27.73 -5.93
CA PRO A 196 5.55 -28.30 -4.70
C PRO A 196 6.63 -28.35 -3.62
N VAL A 197 6.32 -27.79 -2.44
CA VAL A 197 7.24 -27.76 -1.32
C VAL A 197 7.01 -28.95 -0.39
N LEU A 198 8.02 -29.81 -0.25
CA LEU A 198 7.95 -31.07 0.47
C LEU A 198 8.83 -31.05 1.72
N CYS A 199 8.46 -31.84 2.73
CA CYS A 199 9.24 -32.03 3.97
C CYS A 199 9.54 -30.73 4.76
N ARG A 200 8.73 -29.68 4.59
CA ARG A 200 8.91 -28.38 5.27
C ARG A 200 7.69 -27.88 6.04
N ASN A 201 6.75 -28.79 6.33
CA ASN A 201 5.49 -28.44 6.97
C ASN A 201 5.68 -27.78 8.34
N TYR A 202 6.58 -28.34 9.17
CA TYR A 202 6.82 -27.84 10.52
C TYR A 202 7.30 -26.38 10.51
N GLU A 203 8.27 -26.06 9.67
CA GLU A 203 8.80 -24.70 9.56
C GLU A 203 7.76 -23.72 9.00
N ILE A 204 6.97 -24.14 8.01
CA ILE A 204 5.87 -23.32 7.45
C ILE A 204 4.78 -23.08 8.51
N ASP A 205 4.38 -24.12 9.26
CA ASP A 205 3.41 -24.02 10.35
C ASP A 205 3.90 -23.06 11.45
N LEU A 206 5.18 -23.16 11.81
CA LEU A 206 5.80 -22.26 12.77
C LEU A 206 5.82 -20.81 12.26
N MET A 207 6.12 -20.59 10.97
CA MET A 207 6.07 -19.26 10.35
C MET A 207 4.65 -18.68 10.38
N ILE A 208 3.62 -19.48 10.05
CA ILE A 208 2.21 -19.09 10.10
C ILE A 208 1.84 -18.67 11.53
N ASP A 209 2.19 -19.47 12.53
CA ASP A 209 1.92 -19.16 13.93
C ASP A 209 2.58 -17.83 14.32
N ILE A 210 3.87 -17.65 14.02
CA ILE A 210 4.62 -16.42 14.29
C ILE A 210 3.91 -15.21 13.67
N LEU A 211 3.55 -15.26 12.38
CA LEU A 211 2.91 -14.16 11.64
C LEU A 211 1.52 -13.77 12.19
N CYS A 212 0.89 -14.66 12.96
CA CYS A 212 -0.41 -14.45 13.60
C CYS A 212 -0.33 -13.85 15.01
N ARG A 213 0.86 -13.82 15.62
CA ARG A 213 1.09 -13.30 16.99
C ARG A 213 0.95 -11.78 17.04
N ARG A 214 0.69 -11.26 18.25
CA ARG A 214 0.64 -9.80 18.52
C ARG A 214 2.03 -9.19 18.73
N ARG A 215 2.99 -9.98 19.20
CA ARG A 215 4.38 -9.58 19.46
C ARG A 215 5.32 -10.63 18.89
N LYS A 216 6.53 -10.21 18.50
CA LYS A 216 7.51 -11.07 17.81
C LYS A 216 6.87 -11.79 16.62
N ASN A 217 6.19 -11.02 15.78
CA ASN A 217 5.35 -11.51 14.70
C ASN A 217 6.05 -11.52 13.33
N ASN A 218 7.38 -11.38 13.32
CA ASN A 218 8.19 -11.44 12.12
C ASN A 218 9.10 -12.67 12.20
N PRO A 219 8.96 -13.66 11.32
CA PRO A 219 9.86 -14.81 11.28
C PRO A 219 11.26 -14.42 10.78
N VAL A 220 12.30 -14.98 11.39
CA VAL A 220 13.66 -15.02 10.81
C VAL A 220 14.01 -16.46 10.54
N VAL A 221 14.07 -16.82 9.27
CA VAL A 221 14.46 -18.12 8.76
C VAL A 221 16.00 -18.19 8.80
N VAL A 222 16.53 -19.07 9.65
CA VAL A 222 17.97 -19.19 9.87
C VAL A 222 18.43 -20.60 9.54
N GLY A 223 19.35 -20.69 8.59
CA GLY A 223 19.97 -21.93 8.14
C GLY A 223 21.13 -21.64 7.19
N GLU A 224 21.96 -22.64 6.92
CA GLU A 224 23.09 -22.51 5.99
C GLU A 224 22.60 -22.19 4.57
N ALA A 225 23.51 -21.78 3.69
CA ALA A 225 23.19 -21.58 2.28
C ALA A 225 22.79 -22.92 1.63
N GLY A 226 21.79 -22.92 0.75
CA GLY A 226 21.36 -24.13 0.02
C GLY A 226 20.39 -25.06 0.76
N VAL A 227 20.06 -24.82 2.03
CA VAL A 227 19.13 -25.68 2.79
C VAL A 227 17.65 -25.54 2.38
N GLY A 228 17.34 -24.69 1.39
CA GLY A 228 15.98 -24.47 0.91
C GLY A 228 15.18 -23.41 1.68
N LYS A 229 15.83 -22.32 2.13
CA LYS A 229 15.13 -21.22 2.83
C LYS A 229 14.05 -20.56 1.96
N SER A 230 14.32 -20.37 0.67
CA SER A 230 13.37 -19.79 -0.29
C SER A 230 12.16 -20.70 -0.52
N ALA A 231 12.35 -22.02 -0.50
CA ALA A 231 11.26 -22.99 -0.62
C ALA A 231 10.23 -22.84 0.53
N LEU A 232 10.63 -22.38 1.72
CA LEU A 232 9.67 -22.08 2.80
C LEU A 232 8.72 -20.94 2.44
N ILE A 233 9.21 -19.94 1.71
CA ILE A 233 8.44 -18.78 1.29
C ILE A 233 7.44 -19.19 0.21
N GLU A 234 7.89 -20.00 -0.74
CA GLU A 234 7.04 -20.59 -1.78
C GLU A 234 5.96 -21.48 -1.17
N GLY A 235 6.33 -22.33 -0.21
CA GLY A 235 5.39 -23.21 0.50
C GLY A 235 4.36 -22.42 1.31
N LEU A 236 4.78 -21.33 1.94
CA LEU A 236 3.84 -20.42 2.61
C LEU A 236 2.89 -19.75 1.61
N ALA A 237 3.38 -19.29 0.46
CA ALA A 237 2.56 -18.68 -0.59
C ALA A 237 1.50 -19.68 -1.11
N LEU A 238 1.90 -20.92 -1.38
CA LEU A 238 1.00 -22.01 -1.77
C LEU A 238 -0.10 -22.24 -0.73
N ARG A 239 0.24 -22.25 0.57
CA ARG A 239 -0.76 -22.43 1.64
C ARG A 239 -1.73 -21.26 1.76
N ILE A 240 -1.26 -20.02 1.58
CA ILE A 240 -2.13 -18.84 1.56
C ILE A 240 -3.14 -18.93 0.41
N VAL A 241 -2.67 -19.27 -0.80
CA VAL A 241 -3.52 -19.43 -1.98
C VAL A 241 -4.52 -20.57 -1.82
N ALA A 242 -4.10 -21.69 -1.24
CA ALA A 242 -4.97 -22.83 -0.92
C ALA A 242 -5.94 -22.55 0.24
N GLY A 243 -5.86 -21.39 0.91
CA GLY A 243 -6.68 -21.07 2.08
C GLY A 243 -6.35 -21.90 3.33
N GLN A 244 -5.22 -22.60 3.35
CA GLN A 244 -4.73 -23.45 4.44
C GLN A 244 -3.98 -22.64 5.52
N VAL A 245 -4.48 -21.43 5.79
CA VAL A 245 -3.92 -20.50 6.78
C VAL A 245 -5.06 -19.90 7.63
N PRO A 246 -4.77 -19.43 8.85
CA PRO A 246 -5.75 -18.70 9.65
C PRO A 246 -6.29 -17.47 8.93
N ASP A 247 -7.51 -17.04 9.27
CA ASP A 247 -8.19 -15.93 8.59
C ASP A 247 -7.36 -14.63 8.54
N LYS A 248 -6.49 -14.40 9.53
CA LYS A 248 -5.58 -13.24 9.56
C LYS A 248 -4.55 -13.20 8.43
N LEU A 249 -4.27 -14.33 7.78
CA LEU A 249 -3.30 -14.44 6.68
C LEU A 249 -3.97 -14.77 5.35
N LYS A 250 -5.28 -14.98 5.33
CA LYS A 250 -6.02 -15.12 4.07
C LYS A 250 -5.93 -13.80 3.29
N ASN A 251 -5.94 -13.90 1.96
CA ASN A 251 -5.86 -12.74 1.07
C ASN A 251 -4.67 -11.82 1.36
N THR A 252 -3.55 -12.38 1.84
CA THR A 252 -2.30 -11.65 2.07
C THR A 252 -1.34 -12.00 0.95
N ASP A 253 -0.67 -11.01 0.39
CA ASP A 253 0.34 -11.24 -0.64
C ASP A 253 1.75 -11.36 -0.02
N ILE A 254 2.57 -12.26 -0.57
CA ILE A 254 3.98 -12.38 -0.21
C ILE A 254 4.82 -11.78 -1.33
N MET A 255 5.60 -10.75 -0.98
CA MET A 255 6.45 -10.02 -1.92
C MET A 255 7.92 -10.24 -1.57
N THR A 256 8.68 -10.85 -2.48
CA THR A 256 10.14 -11.04 -2.32
C THR A 256 10.87 -9.81 -2.81
N LEU A 257 11.64 -9.17 -1.95
CA LEU A 257 12.44 -8.00 -2.29
C LEU A 257 13.64 -8.39 -3.16
N ASP A 258 13.80 -7.71 -4.30
CA ASP A 258 15.00 -7.82 -5.12
C ASP A 258 16.00 -6.71 -4.75
N LEU A 259 16.95 -7.09 -3.89
CA LEU A 259 18.02 -6.19 -3.48
C LEU A 259 18.97 -5.83 -4.62
N GLY A 260 19.18 -6.74 -5.58
CA GLY A 260 20.02 -6.49 -6.75
C GLY A 260 19.42 -5.41 -7.64
N ALA A 261 18.11 -5.51 -7.93
CA ALA A 261 17.39 -4.51 -8.70
C ALA A 261 17.33 -3.15 -7.99
N LEU A 262 17.21 -3.13 -6.66
CA LEU A 262 17.25 -1.87 -5.90
C LEU A 262 18.61 -1.18 -5.93
N GLN A 263 19.70 -1.96 -5.88
CA GLN A 263 21.07 -1.45 -5.97
C GLN A 263 21.44 -1.05 -7.41
N ALA A 264 20.89 -1.75 -8.41
CA ALA A 264 21.11 -1.45 -9.81
C ALA A 264 20.64 -0.02 -10.16
N GLY A 265 21.57 0.78 -10.68
CA GLY A 265 21.30 2.16 -11.06
C GLY A 265 21.07 3.13 -9.90
N ALA A 266 21.41 2.77 -8.66
CA ALA A 266 21.50 3.71 -7.55
C ALA A 266 22.97 4.10 -7.32
N SER A 267 23.48 5.02 -8.13
CA SER A 267 24.89 5.46 -8.08
C SER A 267 25.23 6.27 -6.81
N VAL A 268 24.22 6.71 -6.06
CA VAL A 268 24.37 7.46 -4.81
C VAL A 268 23.58 6.76 -3.70
N LYS A 269 24.21 6.55 -2.54
CA LYS A 269 23.59 5.93 -1.34
C LYS A 269 22.20 6.49 -0.99
N GLY A 270 22.01 7.80 -1.14
CA GLY A 270 20.73 8.46 -0.86
C GLY A 270 19.59 8.08 -1.81
N GLU A 271 19.90 7.69 -3.05
CA GLU A 271 18.90 7.26 -4.01
C GLU A 271 18.34 5.88 -3.66
N PHE A 272 19.20 4.95 -3.25
CA PHE A 272 18.79 3.66 -2.71
C PHE A 272 17.85 3.85 -1.52
N GLU A 273 18.24 4.69 -0.54
CA GLU A 273 17.42 4.94 0.65
C GLU A 273 16.05 5.55 0.29
N LYS A 274 16.00 6.44 -0.71
CA LYS A 274 14.75 7.01 -1.20
C LYS A 274 13.86 5.94 -1.86
N ARG A 275 14.42 5.08 -2.72
CA ARG A 275 13.69 3.96 -3.35
C ARG A 275 13.16 2.99 -2.31
N PHE A 276 13.98 2.62 -1.33
CA PHE A 276 13.60 1.71 -0.25
C PHE A 276 12.49 2.30 0.63
N LYS A 277 12.58 3.58 1.02
CA LYS A 277 11.50 4.28 1.75
C LYS A 277 10.19 4.28 0.96
N GLY A 278 10.26 4.55 -0.35
CA GLY A 278 9.09 4.52 -1.23
C GLY A 278 8.46 3.12 -1.28
N LEU A 279 9.27 2.08 -1.47
CA LEU A 279 8.81 0.70 -1.45
C LEU A 279 8.16 0.33 -0.11
N MET A 280 8.77 0.72 1.00
CA MET A 280 8.18 0.49 2.33
C MET A 280 6.83 1.17 2.50
N ALA A 281 6.69 2.41 2.00
CA ALA A 281 5.41 3.11 2.03
C ALA A 281 4.36 2.37 1.19
N GLU A 282 4.71 1.92 -0.01
CA GLU A 282 3.80 1.11 -0.85
C GLU A 282 3.36 -0.18 -0.16
N VAL A 283 4.26 -0.86 0.57
CA VAL A 283 3.92 -2.04 1.36
C VAL A 283 2.96 -1.71 2.51
N ILE A 284 3.24 -0.64 3.27
CA ILE A 284 2.44 -0.25 4.45
C ILE A 284 1.04 0.22 4.04
N PHE A 285 0.92 0.93 2.92
CA PHE A 285 -0.33 1.48 2.41
C PHE A 285 -1.02 0.61 1.35
N SER A 286 -0.52 -0.61 1.13
CA SER A 286 -1.10 -1.54 0.17
C SER A 286 -2.56 -1.89 0.55
N PRO A 287 -3.50 -1.87 -0.42
CA PRO A 287 -4.90 -2.23 -0.17
C PRO A 287 -5.05 -3.72 0.20
N VAL A 288 -4.13 -4.56 -0.28
CA VAL A 288 -3.99 -5.96 0.11
C VAL A 288 -2.88 -6.05 1.16
N PRO A 289 -3.07 -6.73 2.30
CA PRO A 289 -2.00 -6.94 3.25
C PRO A 289 -0.79 -7.60 2.58
N VAL A 290 0.40 -7.02 2.78
CA VAL A 290 1.65 -7.54 2.20
C VAL A 290 2.58 -8.03 3.31
N ILE A 291 3.12 -9.23 3.13
CA ILE A 291 4.28 -9.74 3.86
C ILE A 291 5.50 -9.56 2.96
N LEU A 292 6.45 -8.75 3.42
CA LEU A 292 7.71 -8.54 2.71
C LEU A 292 8.70 -9.64 3.09
N PHE A 293 9.16 -10.41 2.11
CA PHE A 293 10.28 -11.33 2.27
C PHE A 293 11.58 -10.65 1.86
N ILE A 294 12.57 -10.71 2.76
CA ILE A 294 13.91 -10.17 2.55
C ILE A 294 14.89 -11.33 2.66
N ASP A 295 15.40 -11.77 1.52
CA ASP A 295 16.53 -12.69 1.51
C ASP A 295 17.81 -11.95 1.91
N GLU A 296 18.76 -12.67 2.50
CA GLU A 296 20.03 -12.13 2.97
C GLU A 296 19.87 -10.84 3.81
N ALA A 297 18.92 -10.84 4.75
CA ALA A 297 18.53 -9.63 5.49
C ALA A 297 19.68 -8.96 6.26
N HIS A 298 20.78 -9.68 6.49
CA HIS A 298 22.02 -9.15 7.06
C HIS A 298 22.63 -8.02 6.21
N THR A 299 22.42 -8.02 4.89
CA THR A 299 22.92 -7.00 3.96
C THR A 299 22.31 -5.63 4.28
N LEU A 300 21.04 -5.58 4.70
CA LEU A 300 20.34 -4.37 5.09
C LEU A 300 20.66 -3.91 6.51
N ILE A 301 21.01 -4.84 7.40
CA ILE A 301 21.13 -4.60 8.84
C ILE A 301 22.59 -4.39 9.28
N GLY A 302 23.55 -4.94 8.54
CA GLY A 302 24.90 -5.20 9.04
C GLY A 302 26.05 -4.87 8.10
N ALA A 303 25.79 -4.37 6.89
CA ALA A 303 26.83 -4.04 5.92
C ALA A 303 27.62 -2.76 6.28
N GLY A 304 27.12 -1.91 7.17
CA GLY A 304 27.67 -0.59 7.50
C GLY A 304 29.09 -0.53 8.10
N ASN A 305 29.73 -1.67 8.40
CA ASN A 305 31.09 -1.68 8.97
C ASN A 305 32.22 -1.79 7.93
N GLN A 306 31.91 -2.03 6.65
CA GLN A 306 32.88 -1.85 5.57
C GLN A 306 32.59 -0.49 4.92
N GLN A 307 33.64 0.30 4.65
CA GLN A 307 33.54 1.60 4.00
C GLN A 307 32.73 1.50 2.70
N GLY A 308 31.44 1.86 2.74
CA GLY A 308 30.52 1.79 1.59
C GLY A 308 29.26 0.94 1.80
N GLY A 309 29.12 0.19 2.90
CA GLY A 309 27.93 -0.63 3.14
C GLY A 309 26.66 0.17 3.43
N LEU A 310 25.54 -0.32 2.91
CA LEU A 310 24.21 0.25 3.11
C LEU A 310 23.66 -0.17 4.50
N ASP A 311 23.76 0.70 5.51
CA ASP A 311 23.08 0.48 6.80
C ASP A 311 21.66 1.06 6.77
N ILE A 312 20.70 0.21 6.38
CA ILE A 312 19.28 0.55 6.21
C ILE A 312 18.48 0.13 7.45
N SER A 313 19.16 -0.39 8.48
CA SER A 313 18.53 -0.83 9.73
C SER A 313 17.70 0.28 10.38
N ASN A 314 18.14 1.53 10.28
CA ASN A 314 17.44 2.71 10.78
C ASN A 314 16.12 3.02 10.05
N LEU A 315 15.96 2.55 8.81
CA LEU A 315 14.72 2.72 8.04
C LEU A 315 13.69 1.63 8.37
N LEU A 316 14.16 0.40 8.65
CA LEU A 316 13.30 -0.73 8.98
C LEU A 316 12.81 -0.70 10.44
N LYS A 317 13.69 -0.34 11.39
CA LYS A 317 13.41 -0.39 12.83
C LYS A 317 12.12 0.35 13.24
N PRO A 318 11.81 1.57 12.76
CA PRO A 318 10.59 2.28 13.15
C PRO A 318 9.31 1.57 12.69
N ALA A 319 9.27 1.10 11.44
CA ALA A 319 8.10 0.42 10.88
C ALA A 319 7.84 -0.94 11.58
N LEU A 320 8.91 -1.69 11.86
CA LEU A 320 8.85 -2.92 12.65
C LEU A 320 8.43 -2.66 14.10
N ALA A 321 8.89 -1.54 14.70
CA ALA A 321 8.51 -1.15 16.06
C ALA A 321 7.03 -0.75 16.17
N ARG A 322 6.48 -0.11 15.14
CA ARG A 322 5.04 0.24 15.10
C ARG A 322 4.16 -0.96 14.71
N GLY A 323 4.75 -2.00 14.11
CA GLY A 323 4.01 -3.18 13.66
C GLY A 323 3.23 -2.95 12.37
N GLU A 324 3.56 -1.88 11.64
CA GLU A 324 2.99 -1.52 10.34
C GLU A 324 3.53 -2.40 9.21
N LEU A 325 4.71 -3.00 9.42
CA LEU A 325 5.38 -3.88 8.47
C LEU A 325 5.43 -5.30 9.00
N LYS A 326 4.89 -6.26 8.24
CA LYS A 326 5.13 -7.69 8.43
C LYS A 326 6.27 -8.14 7.52
N THR A 327 7.27 -8.78 8.10
CA THR A 327 8.47 -9.19 7.38
C THR A 327 8.84 -10.63 7.70
N ILE A 328 9.28 -11.36 6.67
CA ILE A 328 10.04 -12.60 6.82
C ILE A 328 11.47 -12.29 6.39
N ALA A 329 12.44 -12.58 7.24
CA ALA A 329 13.85 -12.42 6.92
C ALA A 329 14.52 -13.78 6.76
N ALA A 330 15.45 -13.92 5.83
CA ALA A 330 16.33 -15.08 5.73
C ALA A 330 17.80 -14.69 5.93
N THR A 331 18.55 -15.53 6.65
CA THR A 331 19.96 -15.26 7.00
C THR A 331 20.67 -16.57 7.39
N THR A 332 22.00 -16.56 7.49
CA THR A 332 22.78 -17.67 8.06
C THR A 332 22.85 -17.61 9.58
N TRP A 333 23.27 -18.69 10.23
CA TRP A 333 23.38 -18.72 11.69
C TRP A 333 24.40 -17.71 12.23
N SER A 334 25.53 -17.56 11.55
CA SER A 334 26.59 -16.63 11.93
C SER A 334 26.12 -15.18 11.85
N GLU A 335 25.39 -14.81 10.79
CA GLU A 335 24.78 -13.50 10.60
C GLU A 335 23.68 -13.20 11.63
N TYR A 336 22.79 -14.17 11.90
CA TYR A 336 21.75 -14.02 12.91
C TYR A 336 22.36 -13.65 14.27
N LYS A 337 23.38 -14.41 14.72
CA LYS A 337 24.09 -14.12 15.98
C LYS A 337 24.78 -12.77 15.99
N LYS A 338 25.33 -12.35 14.85
CA LYS A 338 26.09 -11.10 14.74
C LYS A 338 25.17 -9.87 14.69
N TYR A 339 24.06 -9.94 13.97
CA TYR A 339 23.26 -8.77 13.60
C TYR A 339 21.85 -8.73 14.20
N PHE A 340 21.16 -9.87 14.34
CA PHE A 340 19.79 -9.92 14.87
C PHE A 340 19.75 -10.13 16.38
N GLU A 341 20.53 -11.08 16.91
CA GLU A 341 20.51 -11.43 18.33
C GLU A 341 21.07 -10.31 19.21
N LYS A 342 22.09 -9.60 18.71
CA LYS A 342 22.72 -8.48 19.43
C LYS A 342 21.91 -7.18 19.39
N ASP A 343 21.00 -7.03 18.43
CA ASP A 343 20.19 -5.82 18.29
C ASP A 343 18.89 -5.92 19.09
N ALA A 344 18.74 -5.06 20.11
CA ALA A 344 17.59 -5.06 21.00
C ALA A 344 16.26 -4.70 20.30
N ALA A 345 16.29 -3.93 19.21
CA ALA A 345 15.09 -3.56 18.48
C ALA A 345 14.61 -4.73 17.60
N LEU A 346 15.53 -5.40 16.92
CA LEU A 346 15.23 -6.53 16.04
C LEU A 346 14.81 -7.77 16.85
N SER A 347 15.56 -8.13 17.89
CA SER A 347 15.25 -9.29 18.76
C SER A 347 13.88 -9.22 19.47
N ARG A 348 13.31 -8.01 19.61
CA ARG A 348 11.96 -7.79 20.16
C ARG A 348 10.85 -7.97 19.12
N ARG A 349 11.16 -7.94 17.82
CA ARG A 349 10.20 -8.00 16.71
C ARG A 349 10.27 -9.28 15.92
N PHE A 350 11.42 -9.92 15.94
CA PHE A 350 11.71 -11.13 15.20
C PHE A 350 11.67 -12.38 16.08
N GLN A 351 11.28 -13.50 15.49
CA GLN A 351 11.28 -14.81 16.11
C GLN A 351 12.02 -15.80 15.20
N LEU A 352 12.95 -16.55 15.79
CA LEU A 352 13.77 -17.54 15.10
C LEU A 352 12.94 -18.72 14.58
N VAL A 353 13.15 -19.06 13.31
CA VAL A 353 12.73 -20.29 12.64
C VAL A 353 13.99 -20.98 12.13
N LYS A 354 14.43 -22.03 12.83
CA LYS A 354 15.65 -22.75 12.47
C LYS A 354 15.34 -23.74 11.34
N VAL A 355 16.14 -23.71 10.29
CA VAL A 355 16.06 -24.62 9.16
C VAL A 355 17.34 -25.44 9.11
N SER A 356 17.17 -26.75 9.10
CA SER A 356 18.27 -27.70 8.95
C SER A 356 18.24 -28.33 7.56
N GLU A 357 19.40 -28.83 7.17
CA GLU A 357 19.51 -29.70 5.99
C GLU A 357 18.57 -30.90 6.13
N PRO A 358 17.88 -31.29 5.03
CA PRO A 358 17.05 -32.47 5.05
C PRO A 358 17.91 -33.71 5.29
N ASN A 359 17.40 -34.66 6.07
CA ASN A 359 18.07 -35.95 6.19
C ASN A 359 17.94 -36.77 4.88
N ALA A 360 18.69 -37.87 4.76
CA ALA A 360 18.70 -38.67 3.53
C ALA A 360 17.30 -39.17 3.10
N ALA A 361 16.42 -39.49 4.05
CA ALA A 361 15.06 -39.94 3.75
C ALA A 361 14.19 -38.77 3.23
N GLU A 362 14.28 -37.61 3.87
CA GLU A 362 13.59 -36.37 3.43
C GLU A 362 14.08 -35.91 2.06
N ALA A 363 15.40 -35.90 1.84
CA ALA A 363 16.00 -35.57 0.56
C ALA A 363 15.51 -36.50 -0.55
N THR A 364 15.39 -37.81 -0.26
CA THR A 364 14.84 -38.79 -1.21
C THR A 364 13.37 -38.48 -1.56
N ILE A 365 12.56 -38.10 -0.58
CA ILE A 365 11.15 -37.72 -0.81
C ILE A 365 11.06 -36.45 -1.66
N ILE A 366 11.89 -35.44 -1.35
CA ILE A 366 11.95 -34.19 -2.11
C ILE A 366 12.31 -34.47 -3.57
N LEU A 367 13.38 -35.24 -3.83
CA LEU A 367 13.81 -35.58 -5.18
C LEU A 367 12.74 -36.36 -5.96
N ARG A 368 12.05 -37.31 -5.32
CA ARG A 368 10.96 -38.06 -5.95
C ARG A 368 9.76 -37.17 -6.27
N GLY A 369 9.42 -36.23 -5.41
CA GLY A 369 8.28 -35.34 -5.64
C GLY A 369 8.56 -34.28 -6.70
N LEU A 370 9.82 -33.92 -6.91
CA LEU A 370 10.24 -33.01 -7.98
C LEU A 370 10.54 -33.73 -9.30
N SER A 371 10.60 -35.06 -9.33
CA SER A 371 10.97 -35.81 -10.55
C SER A 371 10.05 -35.49 -11.72
N ALA A 372 8.74 -35.39 -11.49
CA ALA A 372 7.77 -35.03 -12.51
C ALA A 372 7.95 -33.60 -13.07
N VAL A 373 8.42 -32.66 -12.24
CA VAL A 373 8.74 -31.29 -12.65
C VAL A 373 10.02 -31.25 -13.49
N TYR A 374 11.03 -32.04 -13.10
CA TYR A 374 12.26 -32.20 -13.88
C TYR A 374 12.00 -32.88 -15.23
N GLU A 375 11.14 -33.90 -15.26
CA GLU A 375 10.70 -34.55 -16.50
C GLU A 375 9.96 -33.58 -17.44
N GLN A 376 9.15 -32.66 -16.94
CA GLN A 376 8.48 -31.67 -17.80
C GLN A 376 9.42 -30.57 -18.31
N SER A 377 10.41 -30.17 -17.52
CA SER A 377 11.36 -29.11 -17.87
C SER A 377 12.52 -29.58 -18.74
N HIS A 378 12.89 -30.87 -18.66
CA HIS A 378 14.02 -31.46 -19.39
C HIS A 378 13.61 -32.60 -20.33
N GLY A 379 12.38 -33.13 -20.22
CA GLY A 379 11.84 -34.20 -21.06
C GLY A 379 11.22 -33.64 -22.33
N SER A 380 12.07 -33.40 -23.32
CA SER A 380 11.73 -33.45 -24.74
C SER A 380 12.88 -34.18 -25.44
N ALA A 381 12.95 -35.50 -25.28
CA ALA A 381 13.64 -36.44 -26.17
C ALA A 381 13.37 -37.88 -25.68
N ASP A 382 12.17 -38.39 -25.97
CA ASP A 382 11.95 -39.61 -26.79
C ASP A 382 10.45 -39.90 -26.92
#